data_AF-A0A2R5GIJ9-F1
#
_entry.id   AF-A0A2R5GIJ9-F1
#
_cell.length_a   1.000
_cell.length_b   1.000
_cell.length_c   1.000
_cell.angle_alpha   90.00
_cell.angle_beta   90.00
_cell.angle_gamma   90.00
#
_symmetry.space_group_name_H-M   'P 1'
#
loop_
_entity.id
_entity.type
_entity.pdbx_description
1 polymer ?
#
loop_
_entity_poly.entity_id
_entity_poly.type
_entity_poly.pdbx_seq_one_letter_code
_entity_poly.pdbx_strand_id
1 'polypeptide(L)'
;LQNRGLRVWIDQEAEGNLAEDEMKQGIRESKCYVLFLSKTVFDGAVIMELETARQEEKPILVVHESDPNRPGFANFSAYIDAAPASAKHLFKEKESMPFQRRRYLAEAFYKELIERIRAAR
;
A
#
# COMPACT_ATOMS: atom_id res chain seq x y z
N LEU A 1 -2.03 6.02 10.50
CA LEU A 1 -3.43 5.50 10.61
C LEU A 1 -3.78 5.10 12.06
N GLN A 2 -2.84 4.58 12.86
CA GLN A 2 -3.01 4.30 14.31
C GLN A 2 -3.56 5.50 15.11
N ASN A 3 -2.96 6.69 14.97
CA ASN A 3 -3.44 7.94 15.61
C ASN A 3 -4.84 8.39 15.15
N ARG A 4 -5.49 7.65 14.23
CA ARG A 4 -6.86 7.87 13.75
C ARG A 4 -7.78 6.68 14.07
N GLY A 5 -7.40 5.85 15.04
CA GLY A 5 -8.23 4.77 15.59
C GLY A 5 -8.23 3.47 14.78
N LEU A 6 -7.34 3.31 13.79
CA LEU A 6 -7.21 2.06 13.04
C LEU A 6 -6.10 1.18 13.61
N ARG A 7 -6.35 -0.13 13.70
CA ARG A 7 -5.28 -1.12 13.87
C ARG A 7 -4.53 -1.23 12.55
N VAL A 8 -3.21 -1.05 12.59
CA VAL A 8 -2.34 -1.08 11.42
C VAL A 8 -1.27 -2.11 11.70
N TRP A 9 -1.17 -3.10 10.82
CA TRP A 9 -0.02 -3.96 10.73
C TRP A 9 0.96 -3.31 9.75
N ILE A 10 2.20 -3.09 10.20
CA ILE A 10 3.27 -2.52 9.38
C ILE A 10 4.32 -3.62 9.28
N ASP A 11 4.82 -3.85 8.06
CA ASP A 11 5.93 -4.75 7.84
C ASP A 11 7.12 -4.36 8.73
N GLN A 12 7.54 -5.29 9.59
CA GLN A 12 8.64 -5.09 10.54
C GLN A 12 10.01 -5.45 9.93
N GLU A 13 10.17 -5.50 8.60
CA GLU A 13 11.52 -5.44 8.01
C GLU A 13 12.34 -4.23 8.52
N ALA A 14 11.68 -3.18 9.01
CA ALA A 14 12.33 -2.06 9.70
C ALA A 14 12.93 -2.41 11.09
N GLU A 15 12.53 -3.53 11.71
CA GLU A 15 12.99 -3.98 13.05
C GLU A 15 13.80 -5.30 13.02
N GLY A 16 13.84 -5.99 11.87
CA GLY A 16 14.73 -7.13 11.63
C GLY A 16 14.15 -8.49 12.06
N ASN A 17 13.87 -9.34 11.06
CA ASN A 17 13.39 -10.73 11.15
C ASN A 17 11.95 -10.92 11.63
N LEU A 18 10.99 -10.83 10.69
CA LEU A 18 9.79 -11.68 10.74
C LEU A 18 9.99 -12.85 9.78
N ALA A 19 9.48 -14.03 10.15
CA ALA A 19 9.38 -15.14 9.21
C ALA A 19 8.30 -14.81 8.17
N GLU A 20 8.50 -15.22 6.91
CA GLU A 20 7.54 -15.02 5.80
C GLU A 20 6.09 -15.42 6.18
N ASP A 21 5.94 -16.43 7.04
CA ASP A 21 4.66 -16.91 7.55
C ASP A 21 3.93 -15.89 8.44
N GLU A 22 4.65 -15.14 9.28
CA GLU A 22 4.07 -14.11 10.15
C GLU A 22 3.57 -12.92 9.33
N MET A 23 4.30 -12.56 8.27
CA MET A 23 3.87 -11.53 7.32
C MET A 23 2.58 -11.95 6.61
N LYS A 24 2.54 -13.19 6.10
CA LYS A 24 1.34 -13.75 5.46
C LYS A 24 0.16 -13.78 6.43
N GLN A 25 0.39 -14.17 7.69
CA GLN A 25 -0.66 -14.18 8.70
C GLN A 25 -1.21 -12.77 8.98
N GLY A 26 -0.35 -11.76 9.08
CA GLY A 26 -0.76 -10.35 9.24
C GLY A 26 -1.65 -9.88 8.10
N ILE A 27 -1.35 -10.28 6.87
CA ILE A 27 -2.17 -9.97 5.68
C ILE A 27 -3.53 -10.70 5.74
N ARG A 28 -3.54 -11.98 6.10
CA ARG A 28 -4.77 -12.78 6.25
C ARG A 28 -5.72 -12.21 7.29
N GLU A 29 -5.21 -11.74 8.41
CA GLU A 29 -6.01 -11.15 9.48
C GLU A 29 -6.42 -9.70 9.19
N SER A 30 -5.76 -9.07 8.22
CA SER A 30 -6.07 -7.71 7.80
C SER A 30 -7.36 -7.64 6.97
N LYS A 31 -8.08 -6.54 7.16
CA LYS A 31 -9.32 -6.24 6.41
C LYS A 31 -9.04 -5.90 4.94
N CYS A 32 -7.94 -5.21 4.69
CA CYS A 32 -7.52 -4.78 3.36
C CYS A 32 -6.01 -4.62 3.35
N TYR A 33 -5.42 -4.60 2.15
CA TYR A 33 -4.02 -4.31 1.93
C TYR A 33 -3.85 -2.91 1.32
N VAL A 34 -2.96 -2.09 1.88
CA VAL A 34 -2.66 -0.76 1.34
C VAL A 34 -1.32 -0.81 0.63
N LEU A 35 -1.35 -0.81 -0.70
CA LEU A 35 -0.15 -0.74 -1.52
C LEU A 35 0.29 0.73 -1.66
N PHE A 36 1.41 1.08 -1.03
CA PHE A 36 2.01 2.40 -1.14
C PHE A 36 3.09 2.43 -2.23
N LEU A 37 2.76 3.02 -3.38
CA LEU A 37 3.67 3.17 -4.51
C LEU A 37 4.74 4.23 -4.20
N SER A 38 5.97 3.76 -4.08
CA SER A 38 7.19 4.55 -4.02
C SER A 38 8.22 3.96 -4.98
N LYS A 39 9.30 4.70 -5.26
CA LYS A 39 10.28 4.40 -6.31
C LYS A 39 10.81 2.95 -6.29
N THR A 40 10.95 2.35 -5.11
CA THR A 40 11.54 1.02 -4.89
C THR A 40 10.54 0.03 -4.29
N VAL A 41 9.24 0.30 -4.43
CA VAL A 41 8.17 -0.49 -3.79
C VAL A 41 8.21 -1.97 -4.14
N PHE A 42 8.67 -2.33 -5.34
CA PHE A 42 8.71 -3.72 -5.81
C PHE A 42 10.08 -4.39 -5.64
N ASP A 43 11.00 -3.80 -4.88
CA ASP A 43 12.35 -4.36 -4.71
C ASP A 43 12.47 -5.32 -3.51
N GLY A 44 11.40 -5.48 -2.71
CA GLY A 44 11.42 -6.23 -1.44
C GLY A 44 10.21 -7.12 -1.21
N ALA A 45 9.91 -7.39 0.07
CA ALA A 45 8.85 -8.32 0.50
C ALA A 45 7.45 -7.96 -0.01
N VAL A 46 7.21 -6.70 -0.41
CA VAL A 46 5.94 -6.22 -0.98
C VAL A 46 5.42 -7.08 -2.13
N ILE A 47 6.29 -7.69 -2.95
CA ILE A 47 5.82 -8.61 -4.00
C ILE A 47 5.09 -9.82 -3.39
N MET A 48 5.70 -10.44 -2.36
CA MET A 48 5.11 -11.57 -1.64
C MET A 48 3.84 -11.15 -0.90
N GLU A 49 3.85 -9.98 -0.26
CA GLU A 49 2.68 -9.45 0.43
C GLU A 49 1.51 -9.22 -0.53
N LEU A 50 1.78 -8.61 -1.69
CA LEU A 50 0.79 -8.32 -2.71
C LEU A 50 0.19 -9.61 -3.30
N GLU A 51 1.02 -10.62 -3.55
CA GLU A 51 0.52 -11.94 -3.98
C GLU A 51 -0.34 -12.59 -2.90
N THR A 52 0.07 -12.52 -1.64
CA THR A 52 -0.71 -13.07 -0.51
C THR A 52 -2.06 -12.35 -0.40
N ALA A 53 -2.06 -11.02 -0.44
CA ALA A 53 -3.28 -10.22 -0.42
C ALA A 53 -4.23 -10.59 -1.57
N ARG A 54 -3.67 -10.84 -2.77
CA ARG A 54 -4.45 -11.26 -3.94
C ARG A 54 -5.03 -12.66 -3.80
N GLN A 55 -4.25 -13.63 -3.29
CA GLN A 55 -4.69 -15.00 -3.05
C GLN A 55 -5.81 -15.08 -1.99
N GLU A 56 -5.71 -14.24 -0.97
CA GLU A 56 -6.69 -14.11 0.12
C GLU A 56 -7.83 -13.14 -0.25
N GLU A 57 -7.92 -12.74 -1.52
CA GLU A 57 -8.94 -11.84 -2.09
C GLU A 57 -9.12 -10.53 -1.31
N LYS A 58 -8.05 -10.06 -0.66
CA LYS A 58 -8.06 -8.83 0.13
C LYS A 58 -8.29 -7.62 -0.78
N PRO A 59 -9.17 -6.69 -0.40
CA PRO A 59 -9.26 -5.41 -1.07
C PRO A 59 -7.90 -4.70 -1.06
N ILE A 60 -7.37 -4.40 -2.24
CA ILE A 60 -6.13 -3.64 -2.42
C ILE A 60 -6.49 -2.16 -2.64
N LEU A 61 -6.04 -1.31 -1.72
CA LEU A 61 -6.12 0.14 -1.83
C LEU A 61 -4.76 0.68 -2.27
N VAL A 62 -4.74 1.47 -3.35
CA VAL A 62 -3.49 2.01 -3.90
C VAL A 62 -3.32 3.46 -3.46
N VAL A 63 -2.14 3.76 -2.92
CA VAL A 63 -1.70 5.12 -2.57
C VAL A 63 -0.37 5.35 -3.28
N HIS A 64 -0.05 6.57 -3.70
CA HIS A 64 1.25 6.87 -4.31
C HIS A 64 1.94 8.08 -3.69
N GLU A 65 3.27 8.06 -3.70
CA GLU A 65 4.07 9.26 -3.48
C GLU A 65 3.76 10.29 -4.57
N SER A 66 3.25 11.46 -4.16
CA SER A 66 2.79 12.52 -5.08
C SER A 66 3.71 13.74 -5.10
N ASP A 67 4.69 13.82 -4.19
CA ASP A 67 5.62 14.96 -4.10
C ASP A 67 6.90 14.68 -4.91
N PRO A 68 7.11 15.34 -6.06
CA PRO A 68 8.27 15.08 -6.93
C PRO A 68 9.61 15.42 -6.29
N ASN A 69 9.61 16.15 -5.16
CA ASN A 69 10.83 16.50 -4.43
C ASN A 69 11.25 15.40 -3.44
N ARG A 70 10.49 14.30 -3.33
CA ARG A 70 10.81 13.20 -2.41
C ARG A 70 11.63 12.12 -3.10
N PRO A 71 12.62 11.53 -2.40
CA PRO A 71 13.41 10.43 -2.95
C PRO A 71 12.58 9.23 -3.40
N GLY A 72 11.45 8.99 -2.73
CA GLY A 72 10.51 7.91 -3.05
C GLY A 72 9.57 8.19 -4.21
N PHE A 73 9.62 9.37 -4.85
CA PHE A 73 8.76 9.68 -5.98
C PHE A 73 9.24 8.98 -7.26
N ALA A 74 8.28 8.45 -8.02
CA ALA A 74 8.47 8.09 -9.42
C ALA A 74 7.18 8.36 -10.22
N ASN A 75 7.31 8.45 -11.54
CA ASN A 75 6.16 8.52 -12.44
C ASN A 75 5.46 7.15 -12.52
N PHE A 76 4.15 7.14 -12.85
CA PHE A 76 3.38 5.89 -12.97
C PHE A 76 3.97 4.87 -13.94
N SER A 77 4.61 5.33 -15.03
CA SER A 77 5.30 4.42 -15.95
C SER A 77 6.35 3.57 -15.23
N ALA A 78 7.14 4.17 -14.33
CA ALA A 78 8.15 3.45 -13.56
C ALA A 78 7.52 2.40 -12.63
N TYR A 79 6.39 2.71 -11.99
CA TYR A 79 5.67 1.74 -11.17
C TYR A 79 5.13 0.58 -12.01
N ILE A 80 4.58 0.86 -13.20
CA ILE A 80 4.04 -0.16 -14.12
C ILE A 80 5.16 -1.06 -14.67
N ASP A 81 6.31 -0.47 -14.96
CA ASP A 81 7.46 -1.19 -15.49
C ASP A 81 8.05 -2.14 -14.43
N ALA A 82 8.21 -1.65 -13.20
CA ALA A 82 8.75 -2.41 -12.07
C ALA A 82 7.77 -3.44 -11.48
N ALA A 83 6.46 -3.24 -11.64
CA ALA A 83 5.47 -4.14 -11.05
C ALA A 83 5.58 -5.58 -11.61
N PRO A 84 5.40 -6.60 -10.75
CA PRO A 84 5.32 -7.98 -11.21
C PRO A 84 4.15 -8.14 -12.18
N ALA A 85 4.28 -9.05 -13.15
CA ALA A 85 3.28 -9.24 -14.21
C ALA A 85 1.86 -9.48 -13.66
N SER A 86 1.78 -10.22 -12.56
CA SER A 86 0.57 -10.50 -11.81
C SER A 86 -0.11 -9.25 -11.22
N ALA A 87 0.61 -8.15 -10.98
CA ALA A 87 0.08 -6.92 -10.39
C ALA A 87 -0.18 -5.80 -11.41
N LYS A 88 0.29 -5.92 -12.66
CA LYS A 88 0.18 -4.83 -13.66
C LYS A 88 -1.27 -4.43 -13.96
N HIS A 89 -2.23 -5.34 -13.81
CA HIS A 89 -3.64 -5.06 -14.00
C HIS A 89 -4.19 -4.01 -13.00
N LEU A 90 -3.62 -3.92 -11.80
CA LEU A 90 -4.04 -2.98 -10.76
C LEU A 90 -3.97 -1.52 -11.23
N PHE A 91 -2.99 -1.16 -12.07
CA PHE A 91 -2.85 0.20 -12.59
C PHE A 91 -3.94 0.60 -13.59
N LYS A 92 -4.71 -0.36 -14.11
CA LYS A 92 -5.88 -0.10 -14.96
C LYS A 92 -7.18 -0.13 -14.17
N GLU A 93 -7.25 -0.98 -13.15
CA GLU A 93 -8.48 -1.29 -12.43
C GLU A 93 -8.69 -0.46 -11.16
N LYS A 94 -7.62 0.07 -10.58
CA LYS A 94 -7.65 0.76 -9.29
C LYS A 94 -7.25 2.22 -9.45
N GLU A 95 -8.07 3.11 -8.91
CA GLU A 95 -7.65 4.47 -8.65
C GLU A 95 -6.57 4.48 -7.56
N SER A 96 -5.53 5.29 -7.76
CA SER A 96 -4.49 5.52 -6.75
C SER A 96 -4.66 6.90 -6.11
N MET A 97 -4.69 6.93 -4.77
CA MET A 97 -4.79 8.18 -4.02
C MET A 97 -3.43 8.87 -3.87
N PRO A 98 -3.30 10.17 -4.18
CA PRO A 98 -2.05 10.90 -3.98
C PRO A 98 -1.81 11.11 -2.48
N PHE A 99 -0.68 10.64 -1.96
CA PHE A 99 -0.32 10.83 -0.56
C PHE A 99 -0.10 12.30 -0.24
N GLN A 100 -0.76 12.82 0.79
CA GLN A 100 -0.71 14.22 1.17
C GLN A 100 -0.02 14.42 2.53
N ARG A 101 1.11 15.15 2.53
CA ARG A 101 1.83 15.55 3.74
C ARG A 101 1.46 16.95 4.23
N ARG A 102 1.09 17.85 3.31
CA ARG A 102 0.76 19.24 3.65
C ARG A 102 -0.50 19.24 4.51
N ARG A 103 -0.43 19.87 5.69
CA ARG A 103 -1.51 19.83 6.70
C ARG A 103 -2.91 20.05 6.12
N TYR A 104 -3.05 21.05 5.24
CA TYR A 104 -4.32 21.43 4.64
C TYR A 104 -4.89 20.44 3.61
N LEU A 105 -4.07 19.49 3.11
CA LEU A 105 -4.50 18.41 2.21
C LEU A 105 -4.54 17.05 2.92
N ALA A 106 -3.68 16.87 3.92
CA ALA A 106 -3.50 15.62 4.65
C ALA A 106 -4.81 15.16 5.32
N GLU A 107 -5.57 16.09 5.90
CA GLU A 107 -6.82 15.76 6.58
C GLU A 107 -7.84 15.10 5.65
N ALA A 108 -8.07 15.70 4.48
CA ALA A 108 -8.97 15.16 3.46
C ALA A 108 -8.48 13.80 2.95
N PHE A 109 -7.18 13.67 2.67
CA PHE A 109 -6.57 12.40 2.27
C PHE A 109 -6.82 11.29 3.28
N TYR A 110 -6.54 11.54 4.57
CA TYR A 110 -6.73 10.53 5.60
C TYR A 110 -8.21 10.18 5.81
N LYS A 111 -9.10 11.17 5.73
CA LYS A 111 -10.55 10.94 5.84
C LYS A 111 -11.02 9.98 4.74
N GLU A 112 -10.68 10.28 3.48
CA GLU A 112 -11.05 9.44 2.34
C GLU A 112 -10.44 8.03 2.44
N LEU A 113 -9.17 7.92 2.80
CA LEU A 113 -8.50 6.62 2.94
C LEU A 113 -9.19 5.76 4.01
N ILE A 114 -9.56 6.36 5.15
CA ILE A 114 -10.28 5.66 6.23
C ILE A 114 -11.67 5.21 5.77
N GLU A 115 -12.40 6.04 5.03
CA GLU A 115 -13.71 5.64 4.48
C GLU A 115 -13.58 4.48 3.49
N ARG A 116 -12.56 4.47 2.62
CA ARG A 116 -12.28 3.32 1.74
C ARG A 116 -11.93 2.05 2.53
N ILE A 117 -11.14 2.16 3.60
CA ILE A 117 -10.83 1.02 4.50
C ILE A 117 -12.11 0.52 5.20
N ARG A 118 -13.02 1.41 5.59
CA ARG A 118 -14.31 1.04 6.20
C ARG A 118 -15.24 0.37 5.19
N ALA A 119 -15.25 0.83 3.94
CA ALA A 119 -16.09 0.30 2.87
C ALA A 119 -15.53 -0.98 2.20
N ALA A 120 -14.23 -1.26 2.35
CA ALA A 120 -13.61 -2.50 1.89
C ALA A 120 -14.38 -3.71 2.46
N ARG A 121 -14.78 -4.63 1.58
CA ARG A 121 -15.53 -5.84 1.92
C ARG A 121 -14.61 -7.04 1.88
#